data_AF-A0A074W354-F1
#
_entry.id   AF-A0A074W354-F1
#
_cell.length_a   1.000
_cell.length_b   1.000
_cell.length_c   1.000
_cell.angle_alpha   90.00
_cell.angle_beta   90.00
_cell.angle_gamma   90.00
#
_symmetry.space_group_name_H-M   'P 1'
#
loop_
_entity.id
_entity.type
_entity.pdbx_description
1 polymer ?
#
loop_
_entity_poly.entity_id
_entity_poly.type
_entity_poly.pdbx_seq_one_letter_code
_entity_poly.pdbx_strand_id
1 'polypeptide(L)'
;MLRTLCYRISITLLNIFFPPLAVGFLDNFSTDCLVNSILFVCGVLPSHIHGFYVSCVFFSRRHRVRRGVYPGGNKPFIYTDTILNGGVSNSEVRRLAEGDGTRRKKAKSPKG
;
A
#
# COMPACT_ATOMS: atom_id res chain seq x y z
N MET A 1 44.05 -11.10 -3.16
CA MET A 1 43.13 -10.85 -2.02
C MET A 1 42.12 -9.73 -2.29
N LEU A 2 42.55 -8.52 -2.70
CA LEU A 2 41.63 -7.39 -2.95
C LEU A 2 40.55 -7.68 -4.01
N ARG A 3 40.92 -8.30 -5.15
CA ARG A 3 39.96 -8.66 -6.21
C ARG A 3 38.84 -9.59 -5.73
N THR A 4 39.17 -10.56 -4.88
CA THR A 4 38.20 -11.52 -4.30
C THR A 4 37.27 -10.84 -3.31
N LEU A 5 37.79 -9.90 -2.51
CA LEU A 5 36.98 -9.12 -1.57
C LEU A 5 36.02 -8.18 -2.30
N CYS A 6 36.51 -7.43 -3.31
CA CYS A 6 35.67 -6.56 -4.13
C CYS A 6 34.56 -7.36 -4.83
N TYR A 7 34.87 -8.55 -5.36
CA TYR A 7 33.88 -9.42 -6.00
C TYR A 7 32.79 -9.88 -5.02
N ARG A 8 33.18 -10.34 -3.82
CA ARG A 8 32.22 -10.76 -2.78
C ARG A 8 31.33 -9.60 -2.31
N ILE A 9 31.91 -8.42 -2.10
CA ILE A 9 31.17 -7.22 -1.70
C ILE A 9 30.17 -6.81 -2.80
N SER A 10 30.59 -6.76 -4.05
CA SER A 10 29.71 -6.41 -5.17
C SER A 10 28.53 -7.37 -5.32
N ILE A 11 28.74 -8.68 -5.13
CA ILE A 11 27.67 -9.68 -5.13
C ILE A 11 26.73 -9.49 -3.95
N THR A 12 27.27 -9.25 -2.74
CA THR A 12 26.43 -9.00 -1.56
C THR A 12 25.58 -7.74 -1.75
N LEU A 13 26.14 -6.66 -2.29
CA LEU A 13 25.41 -5.45 -2.62
C LEU A 13 24.34 -5.70 -3.68
N LEU A 14 24.67 -6.42 -4.76
CA LEU A 14 23.67 -6.83 -5.75
C LEU A 14 22.57 -7.69 -5.14
N ASN A 15 22.88 -8.57 -4.18
CA ASN A 15 21.89 -9.44 -3.54
C ASN A 15 20.92 -8.65 -2.65
N ILE A 16 21.38 -7.53 -2.05
CA ILE A 16 20.53 -6.65 -1.26
C ILE A 16 19.51 -5.90 -2.14
N PHE A 17 19.92 -5.43 -3.32
CA PHE A 17 19.05 -4.61 -4.18
C PHE A 17 18.30 -5.42 -5.25
N PHE A 18 18.92 -6.47 -5.77
CA PHE A 18 18.41 -7.36 -6.83
C PHE A 18 18.93 -8.80 -6.63
N PRO A 19 18.35 -9.55 -5.66
CA PRO A 19 18.70 -10.95 -5.37
C PRO A 19 18.82 -11.87 -6.59
N PRO A 20 17.89 -11.83 -7.58
CA PRO A 20 17.99 -12.71 -8.74
C PRO A 20 19.16 -12.38 -9.68
N LEU A 21 19.55 -11.10 -9.80
CA LEU A 21 20.73 -10.72 -10.60
C LEU A 21 22.02 -11.23 -9.95
N ALA A 22 22.11 -11.15 -8.63
CA ALA A 22 23.31 -11.53 -7.88
C ALA A 22 23.64 -13.03 -8.02
N VAL A 23 22.62 -13.90 -8.02
CA VAL A 23 22.81 -15.35 -8.18
C VAL A 23 23.02 -15.74 -9.64
N GLY A 24 22.36 -15.07 -10.58
CA GLY A 24 22.58 -15.31 -12.02
C GLY A 24 24.01 -15.02 -12.50
N PHE A 25 24.76 -14.15 -11.79
CA PHE A 25 26.18 -13.91 -12.05
C PHE A 25 27.14 -14.91 -11.36
N LEU A 26 26.65 -15.66 -10.37
CA LEU A 26 27.46 -16.58 -9.56
C LEU A 26 27.43 -18.01 -10.09
N ASP A 27 26.26 -18.47 -10.54
CA ASP A 27 26.07 -19.83 -11.01
C ASP A 27 25.21 -19.79 -12.28
N ASN A 28 25.52 -20.65 -13.25
CA ASN A 28 24.90 -20.68 -14.58
C ASN A 28 23.39 -21.00 -14.50
N PHE A 29 22.56 -20.04 -14.09
CA PHE A 29 21.12 -20.18 -13.96
C PHE A 29 20.67 -21.39 -13.10
N SER A 30 21.34 -21.59 -11.97
CA SER A 30 21.10 -22.70 -11.04
C SER A 30 19.80 -22.55 -10.25
N THR A 31 19.35 -23.64 -9.62
CA THR A 31 18.08 -23.71 -8.86
C THR A 31 18.00 -22.64 -7.77
N ASP A 32 19.12 -22.25 -7.17
CA ASP A 32 19.17 -21.18 -6.16
C ASP A 32 18.81 -19.79 -6.73
N CYS A 33 19.11 -19.55 -8.01
CA CYS A 33 18.71 -18.32 -8.72
C CYS A 33 17.19 -18.27 -8.88
N LEU A 34 16.56 -19.40 -9.19
CA LEU A 34 15.11 -19.51 -9.31
C LEU A 34 14.43 -19.23 -7.95
N VAL A 35 14.93 -19.84 -6.87
CA VAL A 35 14.38 -19.66 -5.52
C VAL A 35 14.49 -18.20 -5.08
N ASN A 36 15.65 -17.55 -5.22
CA ASN A 36 15.81 -16.14 -4.87
C ASN A 36 14.99 -15.20 -5.75
N SER A 37 14.80 -15.53 -7.03
CA SER A 37 13.90 -14.80 -7.92
C SER A 37 12.44 -14.91 -7.47
N ILE A 38 11.98 -16.11 -7.12
CA ILE A 38 10.63 -16.33 -6.59
C ILE A 38 10.45 -15.57 -5.28
N LEU A 39 11.39 -15.64 -4.34
CA LEU A 39 11.31 -14.90 -3.07
C LEU A 39 11.27 -13.38 -3.28
N PHE A 40 12.06 -12.85 -4.21
CA PHE A 40 12.04 -11.44 -4.56
C PHE A 40 10.70 -11.02 -5.17
N VAL A 41 10.19 -11.79 -6.14
CA VAL A 41 8.86 -11.56 -6.74
C VAL A 41 7.77 -11.65 -5.68
N CYS A 42 7.84 -12.65 -4.79
CA CYS A 42 6.93 -12.82 -3.66
C CYS A 42 7.04 -11.72 -2.62
N GLY A 43 8.14 -11.00 -2.48
CA GLY A 43 8.25 -9.83 -1.60
C GLY A 43 7.78 -8.53 -2.26
N VAL A 44 8.18 -8.32 -3.51
CA VAL A 44 7.93 -7.09 -4.27
C VAL A 44 6.47 -6.99 -4.68
N LEU A 45 5.87 -8.06 -5.20
CA LEU A 45 4.48 -8.04 -5.67
C LEU A 45 3.47 -7.70 -4.57
N PRO A 46 3.43 -8.38 -3.40
CA PRO A 46 2.46 -8.01 -2.37
C PRO A 46 2.72 -6.62 -1.81
N SER A 47 3.97 -6.16 -1.75
CA SER A 47 4.31 -4.79 -1.32
C SER A 47 3.71 -3.74 -2.26
N HIS A 48 3.82 -3.95 -3.58
CA HIS A 48 3.23 -3.05 -4.58
C HIS A 48 1.70 -3.10 -4.56
N ILE A 49 1.11 -4.30 -4.49
CA ILE A 49 -0.35 -4.48 -4.40
C ILE A 49 -0.89 -3.78 -3.16
N HIS A 50 -0.21 -3.91 -2.01
CA HIS A 50 -0.58 -3.24 -0.78
C HIS A 50 -0.48 -1.71 -0.89
N GLY A 51 0.62 -1.18 -1.42
CA GLY A 51 0.78 0.26 -1.65
C GLY A 51 -0.27 0.83 -2.62
N PHE A 52 -0.60 0.08 -3.67
CA PHE A 52 -1.66 0.42 -4.61
C PHE A 52 -3.04 0.41 -3.93
N TYR A 53 -3.34 -0.62 -3.12
CA TYR A 53 -4.57 -0.70 -2.33
C TYR A 53 -4.74 0.52 -1.41
N VAL A 54 -3.70 0.88 -0.67
CA VAL A 54 -3.70 2.06 0.23
C VAL A 54 -3.99 3.33 -0.57
N SER A 55 -3.33 3.49 -1.72
CA SER A 55 -3.52 4.65 -2.61
C SER A 55 -4.96 4.71 -3.14
N CYS A 56 -5.51 3.61 -3.65
CA CYS A 56 -6.88 3.54 -4.13
C CYS A 56 -7.90 3.87 -3.04
N VAL A 57 -7.70 3.35 -1.81
CA VAL A 57 -8.55 3.69 -0.67
C VAL A 57 -8.46 5.18 -0.38
N PHE A 58 -7.25 5.74 -0.25
CA PHE A 58 -7.07 7.16 0.02
C PHE A 58 -7.79 8.04 -0.99
N PHE A 59 -7.61 7.79 -2.29
CA PHE A 59 -8.27 8.58 -3.35
C PHE A 59 -9.79 8.44 -3.33
N SER A 60 -10.32 7.24 -3.10
CA SER A 60 -11.77 7.01 -2.97
C SER A 60 -12.35 7.80 -1.79
N ARG A 61 -11.68 7.77 -0.63
CA ARG A 61 -12.10 8.51 0.58
C ARG A 61 -12.02 10.02 0.36
N ARG A 62 -10.90 10.50 -0.22
CA ARG A 62 -10.71 11.92 -0.55
C ARG A 62 -11.79 12.44 -1.51
N HIS A 63 -12.19 11.63 -2.50
CA HIS A 63 -13.27 11.99 -3.41
C HIS A 63 -14.63 12.09 -2.72
N ARG A 64 -14.95 11.19 -1.77
CA ARG A 64 -16.18 11.26 -0.97
C ARG A 64 -16.24 12.51 -0.10
N VAL A 65 -15.14 12.82 0.58
CA VAL A 65 -15.02 14.03 1.42
C VAL A 65 -15.21 15.29 0.60
N ARG A 66 -14.62 15.37 -0.60
CA ARG A 66 -14.81 16.49 -1.53
C ARG A 66 -16.28 16.69 -1.95
N ARG A 67 -17.07 15.62 -1.94
CA ARG A 67 -18.52 15.67 -2.22
C ARG A 67 -19.37 15.94 -0.97
N GLY A 68 -18.74 16.26 0.16
CA GLY A 68 -19.43 16.46 1.44
C GLY A 68 -20.04 15.17 1.99
N VAL A 69 -19.53 14.00 1.60
CA VAL A 69 -19.99 12.69 2.09
C VAL A 69 -19.00 12.17 3.11
N TYR A 70 -19.51 11.60 4.20
CA TYR A 70 -18.71 10.95 5.23
C TYR A 70 -17.73 9.94 4.59
N PRO A 71 -16.42 9.98 4.92
CA PRO A 71 -15.41 9.12 4.29
C PRO A 71 -15.68 7.64 4.51
N GLY A 72 -16.28 7.24 5.65
CA GLY A 72 -16.55 5.85 6.02
C GLY A 72 -15.65 5.37 7.16
N GLY A 73 -15.88 4.15 7.65
CA GLY A 73 -15.11 3.56 8.76
C GLY A 73 -13.81 2.85 8.34
N ASN A 74 -13.20 2.18 9.31
CA ASN A 74 -11.96 1.42 9.18
C ASN A 74 -12.00 0.41 8.04
N LYS A 75 -10.85 0.22 7.40
CA LYS A 75 -10.63 -0.81 6.37
C LYS A 75 -9.52 -1.75 6.80
N PRO A 76 -9.58 -3.04 6.40
CA PRO A 76 -8.54 -4.00 6.73
C PRO A 76 -7.20 -3.54 6.15
N PHE A 77 -6.12 -3.85 6.86
CA PHE A 77 -4.73 -3.50 6.49
C PHE A 77 -4.46 -1.99 6.33
N ILE A 78 -5.30 -1.11 6.88
CA ILE A 78 -5.03 0.33 6.97
C ILE A 78 -5.28 0.78 8.40
N TYR A 79 -4.21 1.15 9.09
CA TYR A 79 -4.26 1.52 10.51
C TYR A 79 -4.24 3.04 10.74
N THR A 80 -3.94 3.83 9.72
CA THR A 80 -3.77 5.29 9.84
C THR A 80 -5.06 6.04 9.55
N ASP A 81 -5.55 6.81 10.51
CA ASP A 81 -6.76 7.63 10.38
C ASP A 81 -6.65 8.68 9.27
N THR A 82 -5.48 9.28 9.06
CA THR A 82 -5.25 10.23 7.96
C THR A 82 -5.58 9.64 6.59
N ILE A 83 -5.26 8.35 6.38
CA ILE A 83 -5.54 7.64 5.13
C ILE A 83 -7.04 7.31 5.03
N LEU A 84 -7.63 6.81 6.12
CA LEU A 84 -9.04 6.44 6.18
C LEU A 84 -9.97 7.65 6.01
N ASN A 85 -9.57 8.79 6.56
CA ASN A 85 -10.29 10.06 6.46
C ASN A 85 -10.10 10.73 5.10
N GLY A 86 -9.16 10.27 4.26
CA GLY A 86 -8.86 10.92 2.98
C GLY A 86 -8.12 12.26 3.13
N GLY A 87 -7.38 12.43 4.23
CA GLY A 87 -6.53 13.59 4.48
C GLY A 87 -7.19 14.79 5.18
N VAL A 88 -8.41 14.62 5.71
CA VAL A 88 -9.10 15.68 6.47
C VAL A 88 -9.04 15.47 7.98
N SER A 89 -9.14 16.58 8.72
CA SER A 89 -9.15 16.59 10.19
C SER A 89 -10.35 15.85 10.75
N ASN A 90 -10.18 15.24 11.93
CA ASN A 90 -11.24 14.52 12.65
C ASN A 90 -12.47 15.41 12.93
N SER A 91 -12.28 16.72 13.12
CA SER A 91 -13.39 17.66 13.29
C SER A 91 -14.26 17.75 12.05
N GLU A 92 -13.65 17.80 10.86
CA GLU A 92 -14.38 17.86 9.59
C GLU A 92 -15.06 16.53 9.29
N VAL A 93 -14.38 15.41 9.55
CA VAL A 93 -14.98 14.06 9.42
C VAL A 93 -16.23 13.93 10.28
N ARG A 94 -16.20 14.44 11.51
CA ARG A 94 -17.35 14.44 12.41
C ARG A 94 -18.51 15.29 11.86
N ARG A 95 -18.23 16.48 11.33
CA ARG A 95 -19.25 17.33 10.68
C ARG A 95 -19.90 16.62 9.49
N LEU A 96 -19.11 15.94 8.68
CA LEU A 96 -19.62 15.13 7.56
C LEU A 96 -20.47 13.94 8.03
N ALA A 97 -20.11 13.30 9.14
CA ALA A 97 -20.90 12.21 9.73
C ALA A 97 -22.28 12.69 10.22
N GLU A 98 -22.32 13.84 10.91
CA GLU A 98 -23.54 14.46 11.41
C GLU A 98 -24.47 14.91 10.25
N GLY A 99 -23.87 15.49 9.20
CA GLY A 99 -24.58 15.89 7.98
C GLY A 99 -25.19 14.71 7.22
N ASP A 100 -24.42 13.63 7.02
CA ASP A 100 -24.88 12.43 6.32
C ASP A 100 -26.00 11.71 7.09
N GLY A 101 -25.91 11.65 8.43
CA GLY A 101 -26.97 11.12 9.28
C GLY A 101 -28.29 11.89 9.16
N THR A 102 -28.23 13.22 9.12
CA THR A 102 -29.40 14.09 8.95
C THR A 102 -30.04 13.89 7.58
N ARG A 103 -29.22 13.82 6.52
CA ARG A 103 -29.67 13.57 5.15
C ARG A 103 -30.38 12.22 5.02
N ARG A 104 -29.84 11.19 5.68
CA ARG A 104 -30.40 9.83 5.69
C ARG A 104 -31.72 9.75 6.46
N LYS A 105 -31.88 10.51 7.55
CA LYS A 105 -33.16 10.65 8.28
C LYS A 105 -34.22 11.32 7.40
N LYS A 106 -33.89 12.44 6.75
CA LYS A 106 -34.82 13.16 5.85
C LYS A 106 -35.29 12.29 4.68
N ALA A 107 -34.40 11.48 4.11
CA ALA A 107 -34.76 10.56 3.02
C ALA A 107 -35.71 9.42 3.44
N LYS A 108 -35.75 9.06 4.73
CA LYS A 108 -36.63 8.01 5.26
C LYS A 108 -37.99 8.54 5.73
N SER A 109 -38.17 9.86 5.86
CA SER A 109 -39.47 10.42 6.24
C SER A 109 -40.43 10.25 5.06
N PRO A 110 -41.58 9.57 5.22
CA PRO A 110 -42.56 9.46 4.16
C PRO A 110 -43.01 10.87 3.77
N LYS A 111 -43.01 11.15 2.47
CA LYS A 111 -43.68 12.34 1.93
C LYS A 111 -45.18 12.10 2.18
N GLY A 112 -45.71 12.78 3.20
CA GLY A 112 -47.14 12.88 3.43
C GLY A 112 -47.82 13.65 2.31
#